data_AF-A0AAN7UGS7-F1
#
_entry.id   AF-A0AAN7UGS7-F1
#
_cell.length_a   1.000
_cell.length_b   1.000
_cell.length_c   1.000
_cell.angle_alpha   90.00
_cell.angle_beta   90.00
_cell.angle_gamma   90.00
#
_symmetry.space_group_name_H-M   'P 1'
#
loop_
_entity.id
_entity.type
_entity.pdbx_description
1 polymer ?
#
loop_
_entity_poly.entity_id
_entity_poly.type
_entity_poly.pdbx_seq_one_letter_code
_entity_poly.pdbx_strand_id
1 'polypeptide(L)'
;MERIQGDELPKAWKSLSKESLENILAQLKAMIQELRSLAPPPSTGVESCVGGMLYDSRISRGTLRFGPFKTIQEFHFWLRQDTRLETRAPQRPRKG
;
A
#
# COMPACT_ATOMS: atom_id res chain seq x y z
N MET A 1 13.21 8.73 -18.09
CA MET A 1 12.50 7.42 -18.05
C MET A 1 12.50 6.87 -19.46
N GLU A 2 12.81 5.59 -19.61
CA GLU A 2 12.77 4.90 -20.90
C GLU A 2 11.55 3.99 -20.96
N ARG A 3 11.04 3.75 -22.17
CA ARG A 3 9.87 2.90 -22.36
C ARG A 3 10.27 1.43 -22.22
N ILE A 4 9.67 0.75 -21.25
CA ILE A 4 9.80 -0.70 -21.11
C ILE A 4 9.00 -1.36 -22.24
N GLN A 5 9.65 -2.24 -22.99
CA GLN A 5 9.02 -3.01 -24.07
C GLN A 5 8.31 -4.24 -23.49
N GLY A 6 7.11 -4.52 -23.96
CA GLY A 6 6.33 -5.68 -23.54
C GLY A 6 4.83 -5.48 -23.78
N ASP A 7 4.07 -6.54 -23.54
CA ASP A 7 2.60 -6.52 -23.53
C ASP A 7 2.08 -6.34 -22.11
N GLU A 8 0.97 -5.62 -21.98
CA GLU A 8 0.27 -5.50 -20.70
C GLU A 8 -0.34 -6.86 -20.30
N LEU A 9 -0.29 -7.16 -19.01
CA LEU A 9 -0.77 -8.42 -18.46
C LEU A 9 -2.24 -8.73 -18.83
N PRO A 10 -3.20 -7.79 -18.84
CA PRO A 10 -4.57 -8.06 -19.30
C PRO A 10 -4.66 -8.48 -20.77
N LYS A 11 -3.79 -7.96 -21.64
CA LYS A 11 -3.75 -8.30 -23.07
C LYS A 11 -3.22 -9.73 -23.27
N ALA A 12 -2.18 -10.10 -22.54
CA ALA A 12 -1.58 -11.44 -22.62
C ALA A 12 -2.35 -12.51 -21.83
N TRP A 13 -3.24 -12.15 -20.90
CA TRP A 13 -3.83 -13.07 -19.93
C TRP A 13 -4.42 -14.36 -20.52
N LYS A 14 -5.13 -14.23 -21.65
CA LYS A 14 -5.83 -15.37 -22.29
C LYS A 14 -4.89 -16.33 -23.03
N SER A 15 -3.70 -15.87 -23.43
CA SER A 15 -2.72 -16.68 -24.17
C SER A 15 -1.67 -17.33 -23.26
N LEU A 16 -1.65 -16.98 -21.97
CA LEU A 16 -0.72 -17.54 -21.00
C LEU A 16 -1.08 -18.99 -20.65
N SER A 17 -0.08 -19.86 -20.65
CA SER A 17 -0.21 -21.17 -20.01
C SER A 17 -0.31 -21.02 -18.49
N LYS A 18 -0.87 -22.02 -17.81
CA LYS A 18 -0.95 -22.05 -16.34
C LYS A 18 0.44 -21.89 -15.69
N GLU A 19 1.43 -22.61 -16.21
CA GLU A 19 2.83 -22.52 -15.75
C GLU A 19 3.40 -21.11 -15.92
N SER A 20 3.15 -20.47 -17.06
CA SER A 20 3.60 -19.09 -17.29
C SER A 20 2.96 -18.12 -16.30
N LEU A 21 1.66 -18.29 -16.02
CA LEU A 21 0.96 -17.46 -15.04
C LEU A 21 1.51 -17.65 -13.62
N GLU A 22 1.78 -18.90 -13.20
CA GLU A 22 2.40 -19.20 -11.90
C GLU A 22 3.78 -18.55 -11.77
N ASN A 23 4.60 -18.60 -12.82
CA ASN A 23 5.91 -17.95 -12.85
C ASN A 23 5.80 -16.43 -12.76
N ILE A 24 4.87 -15.80 -13.50
CA ILE A 24 4.63 -14.35 -13.41
C ILE A 24 4.21 -13.95 -12.00
N LEU A 25 3.30 -14.70 -11.38
CA LEU A 25 2.85 -14.42 -10.02
C LEU A 25 3.97 -14.59 -8.99
N ALA A 26 4.85 -15.58 -9.16
CA ALA A 26 6.03 -15.77 -8.33
C ALA A 26 7.00 -14.59 -8.44
N GLN A 27 7.25 -14.09 -9.66
CA GLN A 27 8.09 -12.91 -9.90
C GLN A 27 7.49 -11.65 -9.28
N LEU A 28 6.18 -11.39 -9.49
CA LEU A 28 5.50 -10.25 -8.89
C LEU A 28 5.54 -10.30 -7.35
N LYS A 29 5.39 -11.48 -6.76
CA LYS A 29 5.52 -11.67 -5.32
C LYS A 29 6.92 -11.28 -4.84
N ALA A 30 7.97 -11.74 -5.51
CA ALA A 30 9.35 -11.41 -5.18
C ALA A 30 9.60 -9.90 -5.26
N MET A 31 9.20 -9.26 -6.36
CA MET A 31 9.34 -7.81 -6.55
C MET A 31 8.61 -7.00 -5.47
N ILE A 32 7.39 -7.40 -5.09
CA ILE A 32 6.65 -6.74 -4.00
C ILE A 32 7.34 -6.96 -2.65
N GLN A 33 7.93 -8.12 -2.41
CA GLN A 33 8.69 -8.40 -1.19
C GLN A 33 9.96 -7.54 -1.11
N GLU A 34 10.69 -7.40 -2.21
CA GLU A 34 11.85 -6.51 -2.32
C GLU A 34 11.46 -5.05 -2.07
N LEU A 35 10.38 -4.57 -2.70
CA LEU A 35 9.90 -3.20 -2.45
C LEU A 35 9.51 -2.97 -0.99
N ARG A 36 8.91 -3.97 -0.33
CA ARG A 36 8.52 -3.89 1.08
C ARG A 36 9.69 -4.04 2.05
N SER A 37 10.82 -4.58 1.62
CA SER A 37 12.02 -4.73 2.47
C SER A 37 12.86 -3.46 2.54
N LEU A 38 12.62 -2.50 1.62
CA LEU A 38 13.28 -1.19 1.65
C LEU A 38 12.95 -0.46 2.96
N ALA A 39 14.00 -0.11 3.72
CA ALA A 39 13.85 0.71 4.90
C ALA A 39 13.53 2.16 4.48
N PRO A 40 12.47 2.78 5.01
CA PRO A 40 12.19 4.18 4.72
C PRO A 40 13.32 5.05 5.31
N PRO A 41 13.68 6.17 4.64
CA PRO A 41 14.58 7.15 5.21
C PRO A 41 14.12 7.63 6.60
N PRO A 42 15.04 8.08 7.48
CA PRO A 42 14.67 8.73 8.72
C PRO A 42 13.68 9.87 8.44
N SER A 43 12.70 10.05 9.33
CA SER A 43 11.69 11.12 9.23
C SER A 43 10.72 11.00 8.04
N THR A 44 10.59 9.81 7.42
CA THR A 44 9.62 9.60 6.33
C THR A 44 8.19 9.75 6.85
N GLY A 45 7.53 10.85 6.46
CA GLY A 45 6.12 11.12 6.69
C GLY A 45 5.22 10.70 5.52
N VAL A 46 3.93 10.99 5.66
CA VAL A 46 2.94 10.89 4.59
C VAL A 46 2.62 12.31 4.12
N GLU A 47 3.32 12.74 3.08
CA GLU A 47 3.35 14.11 2.59
C GLU A 47 3.68 14.19 1.09
N SER A 48 3.52 15.37 0.49
CA SER A 48 3.93 15.64 -0.89
C SER A 48 5.46 15.55 -1.05
N CYS A 49 5.96 15.44 -2.28
CA CYS A 49 7.40 15.43 -2.59
C CYS A 49 8.15 16.69 -2.13
N VAL A 50 7.44 17.77 -1.79
CA VAL A 50 7.98 19.02 -1.23
C VAL A 50 7.69 19.20 0.28
N GLY A 51 7.25 18.14 0.97
CA GLY A 51 6.89 18.18 2.39
C GLY A 51 5.53 18.85 2.69
N GLY A 52 4.68 18.95 1.68
CA GLY A 52 3.39 19.65 1.76
C GLY A 52 2.17 18.73 1.94
N MET A 53 0.99 19.35 1.88
CA MET A 53 -0.29 18.63 1.87
C MET A 53 -0.42 17.70 0.65
N LEU A 54 -1.17 16.63 0.84
CA LEU A 54 -1.56 15.69 -0.20
C LEU A 54 -2.90 16.06 -0.83
N TYR A 55 -3.17 15.53 -2.02
CA TYR A 55 -4.46 15.64 -2.71
C TYR A 55 -4.84 14.29 -3.31
N ASP A 56 -5.97 13.72 -2.89
CA ASP A 56 -6.51 12.47 -3.45
C ASP A 56 -8.04 12.49 -3.41
N SER A 57 -8.67 12.57 -4.59
CA SER A 57 -10.12 12.61 -4.72
C SER A 57 -10.82 11.30 -4.35
N ARG A 58 -10.08 10.19 -4.25
CA ARG A 58 -10.63 8.89 -3.84
C ARG A 58 -10.83 8.80 -2.33
N ILE A 59 -10.21 9.68 -1.55
CA ILE A 59 -10.34 9.71 -0.10
C ILE A 59 -11.45 10.71 0.27
N SER A 60 -12.68 10.20 0.35
CA SER A 60 -13.83 11.02 0.74
C SER A 60 -13.87 11.23 2.26
N ARG A 61 -13.27 12.34 2.74
CA ARG A 61 -13.44 12.86 4.11
C ARG A 61 -14.00 14.29 4.13
N GLY A 62 -14.62 14.74 3.05
CA GLY A 62 -15.16 16.10 2.92
C GLY A 62 -14.13 17.18 2.57
N THR A 63 -12.82 16.86 2.59
CA THR A 63 -11.75 17.72 2.08
C THR A 63 -10.89 16.93 1.10
N LEU A 64 -10.50 17.56 -0.01
CA LEU A 64 -9.61 16.96 -1.00
C LEU A 64 -8.14 17.05 -0.61
N ARG A 65 -7.81 17.93 0.35
CA ARG A 65 -6.46 18.12 0.87
C ARG A 65 -6.34 17.60 2.30
N PHE A 66 -5.21 16.97 2.61
CA PHE A 66 -4.93 16.37 3.91
C PHE A 66 -3.43 16.23 4.18
N GLY A 67 -3.06 15.95 5.43
CA GLY A 67 -1.66 15.91 5.88
C GLY A 67 -0.99 17.29 5.89
N PRO A 68 0.35 17.35 5.97
CA PRO A 68 1.28 16.22 6.08
C PRO A 68 1.14 15.48 7.41
N PHE A 69 1.46 14.19 7.43
CA PHE A 69 1.53 13.38 8.66
C PHE A 69 2.96 12.96 8.94
N LYS A 70 3.41 13.06 10.19
CA LYS A 70 4.79 12.69 10.56
C LYS A 70 5.00 11.19 10.55
N THR A 71 3.93 10.42 10.72
CA THR A 71 3.99 8.95 10.76
C THR A 71 2.85 8.31 9.97
N ILE A 72 3.06 7.08 9.51
CA ILE A 72 2.02 6.26 8.89
C ILE A 72 0.84 6.05 9.86
N GLN A 73 1.12 5.95 11.16
CA GLN A 73 0.12 5.75 12.21
C GLN A 73 -0.83 6.95 12.32
N GLU A 74 -0.31 8.18 12.27
CA GLU A 74 -1.11 9.42 12.24
C GLU A 74 -2.01 9.47 11.01
N PHE A 75 -1.46 9.16 9.83
CA PHE A 75 -2.24 9.08 8.60
C PHE A 75 -3.35 8.04 8.70
N HIS A 76 -3.06 6.84 9.21
CA HIS A 76 -4.05 5.77 9.36
C HIS A 76 -5.11 6.09 10.43
N PHE A 77 -4.76 6.81 11.49
CA PHE A 77 -5.72 7.30 12.47
C PHE A 77 -6.69 8.30 11.83
N TRP A 78 -6.16 9.27 11.09
CA TRP A 78 -6.95 10.20 10.29
C TRP A 78 -7.83 9.47 9.26
N LEU A 79 -7.29 8.48 8.54
CA LEU A 79 -8.01 7.73 7.51
C LEU A 79 -9.23 6.98 8.07
N ARG A 80 -9.16 6.51 9.32
CA ARG A 80 -10.25 5.80 10.02
C ARG A 80 -11.19 6.70 10.80
N GLN A 81 -11.28 7.99 10.45
CA GLN A 81 -12.14 8.95 11.15
C GLN A 81 -11.83 9.00 12.65
N ASP A 82 -10.53 9.10 12.97
CA ASP A 82 -10.07 9.31 14.35
C ASP A 82 -10.42 8.13 15.28
N THR A 83 -10.64 6.95 14.68
CA THR A 83 -10.87 5.69 15.39
C THR A 83 -9.54 5.01 15.70
N ARG A 84 -9.27 4.80 16.99
CA ARG A 84 -8.14 4.00 17.45
C ARG A 84 -8.38 2.52 17.17
N LEU A 85 -7.31 1.79 16.86
CA LEU A 85 -7.40 0.34 16.87
C LEU A 85 -7.60 -0.07 18.33
N GLU A 86 -8.72 -0.73 18.62
CA GLU A 86 -8.88 -1.43 19.89
C GLU A 86 -7.72 -2.39 20.06
N THR A 87 -6.98 -2.28 21.16
CA THR A 87 -5.98 -3.29 21.50
C THR A 87 -6.75 -4.59 21.67
N ARG A 88 -6.53 -5.57 20.79
CA ARG A 88 -7.20 -6.87 20.87
C ARG A 88 -7.00 -7.41 22.28
N ALA A 89 -8.07 -7.41 23.10
CA ALA A 89 -8.02 -8.01 24.42
C ALA A 89 -7.51 -9.45 24.27
N PRO A 90 -6.69 -9.96 25.21
CA PRO A 90 -6.18 -11.32 25.13
C PRO A 90 -7.36 -12.26 24.94
N GLN A 91 -7.35 -13.00 23.83
CA GLN A 91 -8.38 -13.99 23.54
C GLN A 91 -8.44 -14.94 24.74
N ARG A 92 -9.57 -14.95 25.45
CA ARG A 92 -9.77 -15.95 26.50
C ARG A 92 -9.63 -17.34 25.87
N PRO A 93 -8.91 -18.27 26.51
CA PRO A 93 -8.78 -19.62 25.98
C PRO A 93 -10.18 -20.21 25.79
N ARG A 94 -10.41 -20.83 24.62
CA ARG A 94 -11.62 -21.61 24.38
C ARG A 94 -11.63 -22.73 25.42
N LYS A 95 -12.62 -22.72 26.33
CA LYS A 95 -12.91 -23.88 27.17
C LYS A 95 -13.38 -24.99 26.22
N GLY A 96 -12.66 -26.12 26.26
CA GLY A 96 -13.08 -27.37 25.61
C GLY A 96 -14.26 -28.02 26.32
#